data_AF-A0A1F8JUE0-F1
#
_entry.id   AF-A0A1F8JUE0-F1
#
_cell.length_a   1.000
_cell.length_b   1.000
_cell.length_c   1.000
_cell.angle_alpha   90.00
_cell.angle_beta   90.00
_cell.angle_gamma   90.00
#
_symmetry.space_group_name_H-M   'P 1'
#
loop_
_entity.id
_entity.type
_entity.pdbx_description
1 polymer ?
#
loop_
_entity_poly.entity_id
_entity_poly.type
_entity_poly.pdbx_seq_one_letter_code
_entity_poly.pdbx_strand_id
1 'polypeptide(L)'
;MHISKLNEKFDIEFKTNLDLHIKPIEKNWVPFNDGNNFMFAYGLVPHKIMMLKNFKKNDLHHLTFENNPCLSRFYWNFGDPRGGTPAKLVDDSYLAFFHSSFGKNKKKMNYVMGAYIFDKNPPYKIKKISNFPIFFESFDKTRIVFPAGFVIKKIYGKDYIYLSLGINDSSSKILVIDKEKLFSHMKDVN
;
A
#
# COMPACT_ATOMS: atom_id res chain seq x y z
N MET A 1 7.18 8.97 15.49
CA MET A 1 7.03 8.82 16.96
C MET A 1 8.24 8.05 17.46
N HIS A 2 8.99 8.59 18.42
CA HIS A 2 10.15 7.93 19.03
C HIS A 2 9.77 7.46 20.43
N ILE A 3 10.20 6.26 20.82
CA ILE A 3 10.28 5.91 22.24
C ILE A 3 11.70 6.24 22.68
N SER A 4 11.80 6.93 23.81
CA SER A 4 13.05 7.07 24.52
C SER A 4 12.90 6.42 25.89
N LYS A 5 13.88 5.60 26.28
CA LYS A 5 14.08 5.19 27.67
C LYS A 5 14.92 6.27 28.34
N LEU A 6 14.46 6.74 29.50
CA LEU A 6 15.20 7.66 30.34
C LEU A 6 15.92 6.88 31.44
N ASN A 7 17.11 7.33 31.84
CA ASN A 7 17.79 6.83 33.04
C ASN A 7 17.14 7.42 34.32
N GLU A 8 17.66 7.05 35.50
CA GLU A 8 17.19 7.55 36.80
C GLU A 8 17.37 9.07 36.98
N LYS A 9 18.19 9.71 36.13
CA LYS A 9 18.44 11.15 36.09
C LYS A 9 17.62 11.88 35.02
N PHE A 10 16.70 11.17 34.35
CA PHE A 10 15.90 11.65 33.22
C PHE A 10 16.68 11.98 31.94
N ASP A 11 17.91 11.51 31.79
CA ASP A 11 18.64 11.60 30.52
C ASP A 11 18.19 10.50 29.55
N ILE A 12 18.26 10.77 28.25
CA ILE A 12 17.96 9.78 27.21
C ILE A 12 19.05 8.69 27.21
N GLU A 13 18.71 7.50 27.70
CA GLU A 13 19.57 6.32 27.73
C GLU A 13 19.48 5.54 26.41
N PHE A 14 18.28 5.46 25.85
CA PHE A 14 18.02 4.75 24.60
C PHE A 14 16.93 5.48 23.84
N LYS A 15 17.09 5.65 22.54
CA LYS A 15 16.06 6.21 21.66
C LYS A 15 15.89 5.28 20.48
N THR A 16 14.65 4.89 20.22
CA THR A 16 14.29 4.14 19.02
C THR A 16 13.08 4.76 18.33
N ASN A 17 12.97 4.48 17.05
CA ASN A 17 11.77 4.80 16.29
C ASN A 17 10.69 3.80 16.72
N LEU A 18 9.61 4.26 17.37
CA LEU A 18 8.44 3.41 17.71
C LEU A 18 7.87 2.72 16.46
N ASP A 19 8.08 3.35 15.32
CA ASP A 19 7.78 2.86 13.98
C ASP A 19 8.34 1.46 13.69
N LEU A 20 9.49 1.07 14.26
CA LEU A 20 10.13 -0.23 14.03
C LEU A 20 9.51 -1.35 14.89
N HIS A 21 8.22 -1.28 15.23
CA HIS A 21 7.48 -2.42 15.79
C HIS A 21 7.45 -3.55 14.76
N ILE A 22 8.56 -4.28 14.66
CA ILE A 22 8.66 -5.54 13.96
C ILE A 22 7.69 -6.45 14.69
N LYS A 23 6.63 -6.85 13.98
CA LYS A 23 5.69 -7.81 14.56
C LYS A 23 6.38 -9.17 14.56
N PRO A 24 6.09 -10.04 15.55
CA PRO A 24 6.60 -11.42 15.53
C PRO A 24 6.27 -12.14 14.22
N ILE A 25 5.17 -11.74 13.57
CA ILE A 25 4.76 -12.22 12.26
C ILE A 25 4.44 -11.00 11.39
N GLU A 26 5.16 -10.90 10.28
CA GLU A 26 4.98 -9.85 9.29
C GLU A 26 4.37 -10.38 8.00
N LYS A 27 3.60 -9.53 7.32
CA LYS A 27 2.92 -9.87 6.05
C LYS A 27 2.65 -8.60 5.25
N ASN A 28 2.20 -8.77 4.01
CA ASN A 28 1.82 -7.70 3.09
C ASN A 28 2.98 -6.79 2.66
N TRP A 29 4.19 -7.34 2.66
CA TRP A 29 5.37 -6.71 2.09
C TRP A 29 5.25 -6.73 0.57
N VAL A 30 5.40 -5.57 -0.07
CA VAL A 30 5.22 -5.44 -1.50
C VAL A 30 6.51 -4.94 -2.14
N PRO A 31 7.20 -5.76 -2.94
CA PRO A 31 8.41 -5.32 -3.62
C PRO A 31 8.08 -4.37 -4.77
N PHE A 32 8.96 -3.41 -5.03
CA PHE A 32 8.99 -2.62 -6.26
C PHE A 32 10.41 -2.19 -6.60
N ASN A 33 10.65 -1.81 -7.85
CA ASN A 33 11.93 -1.30 -8.31
C ASN A 33 11.78 0.19 -8.61
N ASP A 34 12.68 1.02 -8.05
CA ASP A 34 12.65 2.47 -8.29
C ASP A 34 13.47 2.92 -9.52
N GLY A 35 14.04 1.96 -10.26
CA GLY A 35 14.99 2.12 -11.36
C GLY A 35 16.41 1.71 -10.97
N ASN A 36 16.82 1.96 -9.73
CA ASN A 36 18.18 1.75 -9.25
C ASN A 36 18.25 0.81 -8.04
N ASN A 37 17.20 0.78 -7.24
CA ASN A 37 17.14 0.11 -5.95
C ASN A 37 15.96 -0.85 -5.88
N PHE A 38 16.15 -1.90 -5.08
CA PHE A 38 15.07 -2.82 -4.73
C PHE A 38 14.42 -2.37 -3.44
N MET A 39 13.12 -2.08 -3.54
CA MET A 39 12.36 -1.40 -2.50
C MET A 39 11.20 -2.29 -2.06
N PHE A 40 10.69 -2.04 -0.85
CA PHE A 40 9.46 -2.63 -0.35
C PHE A 40 8.54 -1.56 0.21
N ALA A 41 7.29 -1.54 -0.25
CA ALA A 41 6.22 -0.88 0.48
C ALA A 41 5.77 -1.81 1.62
N TYR A 42 6.05 -1.43 2.86
CA TYR A 42 5.74 -2.21 4.06
C TYR A 42 4.43 -1.77 4.73
N GLY A 43 4.17 -0.46 4.74
CA GLY A 43 2.95 0.12 5.31
C GLY A 43 2.45 1.26 4.43
N LEU A 44 1.14 1.49 4.40
CA LEU A 44 0.52 2.62 3.69
C LEU A 44 0.10 3.76 4.64
N VAL A 45 -0.08 3.45 5.93
CA VAL A 45 -0.50 4.40 6.98
C VAL A 45 0.36 4.19 8.22
N PRO A 46 1.50 4.90 8.39
CA PRO A 46 2.14 5.79 7.41
C PRO A 46 2.72 5.03 6.20
N HIS A 47 3.03 5.74 5.11
CA HIS A 47 3.65 5.15 3.92
C HIS A 47 5.12 4.83 4.22
N LYS A 48 5.41 3.56 4.51
CA LYS A 48 6.74 3.06 4.88
C LYS A 48 7.40 2.36 3.72
N ILE A 49 8.52 2.91 3.28
CA ILE A 49 9.34 2.36 2.22
C ILE A 49 10.64 1.83 2.82
N MET A 50 10.92 0.55 2.56
CA MET A 50 12.17 -0.10 2.94
C MET A 50 13.04 -0.28 1.70
N MET A 51 14.34 -0.09 1.83
CA MET A 51 15.32 -0.27 0.76
C MET A 51 16.27 -1.42 1.09
N LEU A 52 16.38 -2.36 0.16
CA LEU A 52 17.39 -3.41 0.21
C LEU A 52 18.61 -2.97 -0.61
N LYS A 53 19.64 -2.44 0.06
CA LYS A 53 20.84 -1.91 -0.63
C LYS A 53 21.70 -3.01 -1.24
N ASN A 54 21.74 -4.19 -0.62
CA ASN A 54 22.62 -5.27 -1.02
C ASN A 54 21.93 -6.62 -0.85
N PHE A 55 21.59 -7.28 -1.96
CA PHE A 55 20.94 -8.60 -1.95
C PHE A 55 21.73 -9.71 -1.28
N LYS A 56 23.04 -9.55 -1.11
CA LYS A 56 23.91 -10.53 -0.43
C LYS A 56 24.01 -10.29 1.07
N LYS A 57 23.46 -9.18 1.57
CA LYS A 57 23.44 -8.83 2.99
C LYS A 57 21.98 -8.76 3.44
N ASN A 58 21.69 -9.31 4.61
CA ASN A 58 20.36 -9.18 5.23
C ASN A 58 20.20 -7.78 5.86
N ASP A 59 20.42 -6.72 5.07
CA ASP A 59 20.42 -5.33 5.53
C ASP A 59 19.33 -4.54 4.80
N LEU A 60 18.27 -4.25 5.53
CA LEU A 60 17.09 -3.56 5.04
C LEU A 60 16.95 -2.22 5.77
N HIS A 61 16.96 -1.13 5.01
CA HIS A 61 16.91 0.21 5.57
C HIS A 61 15.49 0.79 5.44
N HIS A 62 14.91 1.20 6.57
CA HIS A 62 13.72 2.04 6.52
C HIS A 62 14.09 3.45 6.07
N LEU A 63 13.51 3.91 4.96
CA LEU A 63 13.67 5.28 4.50
C LEU A 63 12.77 6.21 5.31
N THR A 64 13.38 7.09 6.09
CA THR A 64 12.69 8.11 6.87
C THR A 64 12.80 9.46 6.17
N PHE A 65 11.67 10.15 6.04
CA PHE A 65 11.60 11.47 5.43
C PHE A 65 10.92 12.45 6.39
N GLU A 66 11.42 13.68 6.45
CA GLU A 66 10.76 14.76 7.17
C GLU A 66 9.41 15.08 6.50
N ASN A 67 8.38 15.38 7.31
CA ASN A 67 7.04 15.76 6.84
C ASN A 67 6.35 14.75 5.91
N ASN A 68 6.66 13.45 5.98
CA ASN A 68 5.97 12.44 5.18
C ASN A 68 4.48 12.39 5.60
N PRO A 69 3.53 12.81 4.75
CA PRO A 69 2.13 12.83 5.14
C PRO A 69 1.65 11.39 5.29
N CYS A 70 1.25 11.05 6.51
CA CYS A 70 0.56 9.80 6.77
C CYS A 70 -0.79 9.86 6.06
N LEU A 71 -1.13 8.85 5.26
CA LEU A 71 -2.44 8.76 4.64
C LEU A 71 -3.48 8.65 5.77
N SER A 72 -4.13 9.77 6.08
CA SER A 72 -5.06 9.81 7.19
C SER A 72 -6.27 8.91 6.89
N ARG A 73 -6.91 8.40 7.95
CA ARG A 73 -8.18 7.64 7.82
C ARG A 73 -9.26 8.42 7.04
N PHE A 74 -9.17 9.75 6.95
CA PHE A 74 -10.11 10.58 6.19
C PHE A 74 -10.12 10.24 4.68
N TYR A 75 -9.02 9.70 4.15
CA TYR A 75 -8.96 9.35 2.73
C TYR A 75 -9.46 7.93 2.41
N TRP A 76 -9.59 7.04 3.40
CA TRP A 76 -10.06 5.68 3.14
C TRP A 76 -10.85 5.11 4.31
N ASN A 77 -12.16 4.97 4.11
CA ASN A 77 -13.11 4.63 5.17
C ASN A 77 -13.33 3.13 5.35
N PHE A 78 -12.58 2.27 4.65
CA PHE A 78 -12.85 0.82 4.56
C PHE A 78 -11.80 -0.01 5.32
N GLY A 79 -11.35 0.49 6.47
CA GLY A 79 -10.33 -0.13 7.32
C GLY A 79 -8.90 0.16 6.86
N ASP A 80 -7.89 -0.28 7.61
CA ASP A 80 -6.50 0.10 7.33
C ASP A 80 -6.01 -0.52 5.99
N PRO A 81 -5.49 0.30 5.06
CA PRO A 81 -4.95 -0.18 3.80
C PRO A 81 -3.60 -0.87 4.01
N ARG A 82 -3.39 -1.98 3.30
CA ARG A 82 -2.21 -2.86 3.41
C ARG A 82 -1.77 -3.31 2.02
N GLY A 83 -0.49 -3.65 1.88
CA GLY A 83 0.11 -4.02 0.60
C GLY A 83 -0.69 -5.09 -0.17
N GLY A 84 -0.69 -4.98 -1.50
CA GLY A 84 -1.36 -5.91 -2.40
C GLY A 84 -0.48 -6.25 -3.60
N THR A 85 -0.39 -5.33 -4.56
CA THR A 85 0.39 -5.55 -5.78
C THR A 85 1.72 -4.81 -5.75
N PRO A 86 2.80 -5.37 -6.35
CA PRO A 86 3.99 -4.60 -6.69
C PRO A 86 3.65 -3.29 -7.38
N ALA A 87 4.30 -2.21 -6.95
CA ALA A 87 4.12 -0.91 -7.58
C ALA A 87 4.78 -0.90 -8.96
N LYS A 88 4.14 -0.27 -9.94
CA LYS A 88 4.70 -0.08 -11.28
C LYS A 88 4.75 1.40 -11.61
N LEU A 89 5.83 1.83 -12.24
CA LEU A 89 5.93 3.17 -12.78
C LEU A 89 4.92 3.29 -13.94
N VAL A 90 4.02 4.25 -13.81
CA VAL A 90 2.97 4.55 -14.79
C VAL A 90 2.97 6.06 -14.97
N ASP A 91 3.28 6.51 -16.18
CA ASP A 91 3.54 7.91 -16.47
C ASP A 91 4.68 8.44 -15.57
N ASP A 92 4.45 9.42 -14.70
CA ASP A 92 5.46 10.00 -13.81
C ASP A 92 5.28 9.62 -12.33
N SER A 93 4.58 8.53 -12.05
CA SER A 93 4.27 8.10 -10.68
C SER A 93 4.15 6.58 -10.56
N TYR A 94 4.28 6.06 -9.35
CA TYR A 94 4.01 4.65 -9.09
C TYR A 94 2.52 4.42 -8.88
N LEU A 95 1.95 3.44 -9.57
CA LEU A 95 0.62 2.89 -9.32
C LEU A 95 0.76 1.57 -8.55
N ALA A 96 -0.05 1.39 -7.52
CA ALA A 96 -0.20 0.13 -6.83
C ALA A 96 -1.64 -0.08 -6.34
N PHE A 97 -1.99 -1.35 -6.10
CA PHE A 97 -3.25 -1.75 -5.49
C PHE A 97 -2.99 -2.29 -4.09
N PHE A 98 -3.92 -2.00 -3.19
CA PHE A 98 -3.87 -2.39 -1.79
C PHE A 98 -5.16 -3.13 -1.43
N HIS A 99 -5.12 -3.89 -0.34
CA HIS A 99 -6.34 -4.41 0.28
C HIS A 99 -6.56 -3.74 1.63
N SER A 100 -7.82 -3.68 2.06
CA SER A 100 -8.20 -3.29 3.40
C SER A 100 -9.34 -4.18 3.89
N SER A 101 -9.65 -4.11 5.17
CA SER A 101 -10.67 -4.97 5.78
C SER A 101 -11.55 -4.20 6.74
N PHE A 102 -12.87 -4.37 6.63
CA PHE A 102 -13.85 -3.77 7.54
C PHE A 102 -14.99 -4.74 7.83
N GLY A 103 -15.60 -4.65 9.01
CA GLY A 103 -16.67 -5.55 9.42
C GLY A 103 -17.05 -5.38 10.89
N LYS A 104 -18.26 -5.81 11.26
CA LYS A 104 -18.76 -5.71 12.64
C LYS A 104 -18.02 -6.64 13.61
N ASN A 105 -17.52 -7.78 13.13
CA ASN A 105 -16.73 -8.73 13.91
C ASN A 105 -15.89 -9.63 12.97
N LYS A 106 -15.01 -10.46 13.55
CA LYS A 106 -14.12 -11.37 12.80
C LYS A 106 -14.85 -12.37 11.89
N LYS A 107 -16.14 -12.68 12.16
CA LYS A 107 -16.93 -13.63 11.36
C LYS A 107 -17.59 -12.98 10.12
N LYS A 108 -17.69 -11.65 10.09
CA LYS A 108 -18.29 -10.86 9.00
C LYS A 108 -17.32 -9.76 8.56
N MET A 109 -16.11 -10.15 8.15
CA MET A 109 -15.07 -9.25 7.68
C MET A 109 -15.08 -9.20 6.16
N ASN A 110 -15.34 -8.04 5.59
CA ASN A 110 -15.15 -7.80 4.17
C ASN A 110 -13.70 -7.42 3.92
N TYR A 111 -13.07 -8.05 2.94
CA TYR A 111 -11.81 -7.58 2.38
C TYR A 111 -12.08 -6.98 1.02
N VAL A 112 -11.67 -5.73 0.88
CA VAL A 112 -11.84 -4.94 -0.32
C VAL A 112 -10.49 -4.49 -0.82
N MET A 113 -10.45 -4.06 -2.08
CA MET A 113 -9.25 -3.49 -2.67
C MET A 113 -9.46 -2.05 -3.10
N GLY A 114 -8.37 -1.29 -3.11
CA GLY A 114 -8.29 0.05 -3.67
C GLY A 114 -7.01 0.22 -4.47
N ALA A 115 -6.86 1.40 -5.05
CA ALA A 115 -5.67 1.82 -5.78
C ALA A 115 -5.09 3.09 -5.15
N TYR A 116 -3.77 3.26 -5.24
CA TYR A 116 -3.08 4.47 -4.82
C TYR A 116 -1.94 4.78 -5.77
N ILE A 117 -1.65 6.08 -5.89
CA ILE A 117 -0.55 6.61 -6.69
C ILE A 117 0.39 7.35 -5.76
N PHE A 118 1.69 7.17 -5.93
CA PHE A 118 2.72 7.87 -5.16
C PHE A 118 3.89 8.34 -6.04
N ASP A 119 4.62 9.34 -5.57
CA ASP A 119 5.71 9.96 -6.31
C ASP A 119 6.78 8.95 -6.75
N LYS A 120 7.33 9.13 -7.95
CA LYS A 120 8.42 8.29 -8.46
C LYS A 120 9.73 8.43 -7.69
N ASN A 121 9.90 9.57 -7.02
CA ASN A 121 11.12 9.93 -6.29
C ASN A 121 10.82 10.01 -4.79
N PRO A 122 11.84 9.84 -3.93
CA PRO A 122 11.74 10.20 -2.52
C PRO A 122 11.11 11.60 -2.33
N PRO A 123 10.20 11.78 -1.36
CA PRO A 123 9.88 10.88 -0.25
C PRO A 123 8.82 9.80 -0.55
N TYR A 124 8.51 9.53 -1.83
CA TYR A 124 7.45 8.60 -2.24
C TYR A 124 6.09 8.98 -1.64
N LYS A 125 5.76 10.28 -1.65
CA LYS A 125 4.51 10.80 -1.09
C LYS A 125 3.32 10.20 -1.85
N ILE A 126 2.32 9.70 -1.13
CA ILE A 126 1.05 9.28 -1.75
C ILE A 126 0.34 10.53 -2.27
N LYS A 127 -0.01 10.51 -3.55
CA LYS A 127 -0.64 11.60 -4.30
C LYS A 127 -2.12 11.42 -4.44
N LYS A 128 -2.55 10.19 -4.76
CA LYS A 128 -3.95 9.87 -5.00
C LYS A 128 -4.31 8.53 -4.40
N ILE A 129 -5.59 8.38 -4.05
CA ILE A 129 -6.17 7.11 -3.61
C ILE A 129 -7.59 6.95 -4.17
N SER A 130 -8.00 5.72 -4.46
CA SER A 130 -9.37 5.41 -4.85
C SER A 130 -10.34 5.82 -3.76
N ASN A 131 -11.43 6.50 -4.12
CA ASN A 131 -12.40 6.98 -3.13
C ASN A 131 -13.24 5.84 -2.51
N PHE A 132 -13.46 4.77 -3.27
CA PHE A 132 -14.28 3.61 -2.90
C PHE A 132 -13.59 2.30 -3.26
N PRO A 133 -14.00 1.17 -2.65
CA PRO A 133 -13.62 -0.17 -3.06
C PRO A 133 -13.77 -0.39 -4.55
N ILE A 134 -12.69 -0.82 -5.20
CA ILE A 134 -12.73 -1.29 -6.57
C ILE A 134 -13.30 -2.71 -6.55
N PHE A 135 -14.26 -2.99 -7.44
CA PHE A 135 -14.89 -4.31 -7.59
C PHE A 135 -15.64 -4.79 -6.32
N PHE A 136 -16.52 -3.93 -5.82
CA PHE A 136 -17.37 -4.23 -4.67
C PHE A 136 -18.84 -3.91 -4.98
N GLU A 137 -19.71 -4.90 -4.89
CA GLU A 137 -21.12 -4.78 -5.31
C GLU A 137 -22.08 -4.53 -4.14
N SER A 138 -21.86 -5.15 -2.97
CA SER A 138 -22.74 -4.93 -1.81
C SER A 138 -22.07 -5.23 -0.47
N PHE A 139 -22.57 -4.55 0.57
CA PHE A 139 -22.12 -4.71 1.95
C PHE A 139 -22.77 -5.90 2.69
N ASP A 140 -23.79 -6.51 2.08
CA ASP A 140 -24.64 -7.51 2.75
C ASP A 140 -24.05 -8.92 2.76
N LYS A 141 -23.06 -9.19 1.89
CA LYS A 141 -22.37 -10.48 1.82
C LYS A 141 -20.89 -10.30 2.12
N THR A 142 -20.34 -11.17 2.98
CA THR A 142 -18.90 -11.26 3.19
C THR A 142 -18.22 -11.53 1.86
N ARG A 143 -17.35 -10.63 1.44
CA ARG A 143 -16.53 -10.78 0.23
C ARG A 143 -15.08 -10.59 0.59
N ILE A 144 -14.23 -11.50 0.11
CA ILE A 144 -12.78 -11.38 0.24
C ILE A 144 -12.21 -11.11 -1.15
N VAL A 145 -11.68 -9.91 -1.36
CA VAL A 145 -11.00 -9.52 -2.60
C VAL A 145 -9.56 -9.14 -2.26
N PHE A 146 -8.60 -9.82 -2.89
CA PHE A 146 -7.18 -9.61 -2.63
C PHE A 146 -6.40 -9.37 -3.93
N PRO A 147 -5.87 -8.17 -4.19
CA PRO A 147 -5.14 -7.88 -5.41
C PRO A 147 -3.70 -8.44 -5.32
N ALA A 148 -3.23 -9.10 -6.38
CA ALA A 148 -1.95 -9.83 -6.37
C ALA A 148 -0.89 -9.25 -7.33
N GLY A 149 -1.28 -8.91 -8.56
CA GLY A 149 -0.39 -8.24 -9.51
C GLY A 149 -1.14 -7.66 -10.70
N PHE A 150 -0.52 -6.76 -11.45
CA PHE A 150 -1.15 -6.21 -12.64
C PHE A 150 -0.18 -5.97 -13.78
N VAL A 151 -0.71 -5.91 -14.99
CA VAL A 151 -0.02 -5.43 -16.19
C VAL A 151 -0.87 -4.38 -16.88
N ILE A 152 -0.22 -3.46 -17.60
CA ILE A 152 -0.89 -2.45 -18.41
C ILE A 152 -0.71 -2.82 -19.87
N LYS A 153 -1.79 -2.79 -20.65
CA LYS A 153 -1.77 -3.02 -22.10
C LYS A 153 -2.52 -1.89 -22.81
N LYS A 154 -1.93 -1.40 -23.90
CA LYS A 154 -2.57 -0.45 -24.81
C LYS A 154 -3.40 -1.21 -25.84
N ILE A 155 -4.68 -0.88 -25.94
CA ILE A 155 -5.63 -1.47 -26.88
C ILE A 155 -6.37 -0.33 -27.55
N TYR A 156 -6.28 -0.24 -28.89
CA TYR A 156 -6.88 0.85 -29.68
C TYR A 156 -6.54 2.25 -29.14
N GLY A 157 -5.27 2.48 -28.79
CA GLY A 157 -4.78 3.75 -28.25
C GLY A 157 -5.02 3.98 -26.76
N LYS A 158 -5.77 3.10 -26.09
CA LYS A 158 -6.19 3.27 -24.70
C LYS A 158 -5.52 2.27 -23.76
N ASP A 159 -5.11 2.72 -22.58
CA ASP A 159 -4.44 1.87 -21.60
C ASP A 159 -5.44 1.17 -20.67
N TYR A 160 -5.31 -0.16 -20.60
CA TYR A 160 -6.09 -1.02 -19.73
C TYR A 160 -5.19 -1.74 -18.74
N ILE A 161 -5.60 -1.73 -17.48
CA ILE A 161 -4.98 -2.47 -16.39
C ILE A 161 -5.64 -3.85 -16.32
N TYR A 162 -4.85 -4.89 -16.46
CA TYR A 162 -5.24 -6.27 -16.20
C TYR A 162 -4.72 -6.65 -14.82
N LEU A 163 -5.62 -6.64 -13.83
CA LEU A 163 -5.32 -6.89 -12.43
C LEU A 163 -5.72 -8.32 -12.07
N SER A 164 -4.80 -9.11 -11.54
CA SER A 164 -5.11 -10.40 -10.92
C SER A 164 -5.54 -10.21 -9.47
N LEU A 165 -6.57 -10.96 -9.08
CA LEU A 165 -7.11 -10.91 -7.73
C LEU A 165 -7.61 -12.28 -7.27
N GLY A 166 -7.38 -12.57 -5.99
CA GLY A 166 -8.03 -13.66 -5.28
C GLY A 166 -9.44 -13.28 -4.85
N ILE A 167 -10.36 -14.23 -4.93
CA ILE A 167 -11.76 -14.11 -4.49
C ILE A 167 -12.09 -15.20 -3.49
N ASN A 168 -12.57 -14.79 -2.31
CA ASN A 168 -13.07 -15.67 -1.25
C ASN A 168 -12.10 -16.80 -0.88
N ASP A 169 -10.80 -16.52 -0.95
CA ASP A 169 -9.69 -17.46 -0.71
C ASP A 169 -9.86 -18.81 -1.43
N SER A 170 -10.55 -18.81 -2.58
CA SER A 170 -10.99 -20.04 -3.26
C SER A 170 -10.84 -19.98 -4.77
N SER A 171 -10.78 -18.79 -5.36
CA SER A 171 -10.64 -18.63 -6.82
C SER A 171 -9.81 -17.40 -7.17
N SER A 172 -9.35 -17.35 -8.41
CA SER A 172 -8.66 -16.18 -8.97
C SER A 172 -9.45 -15.60 -10.14
N LYS A 173 -9.40 -14.29 -10.32
CA LYS A 173 -9.99 -13.58 -11.45
C LYS A 173 -9.01 -12.55 -12.01
N ILE A 174 -9.24 -12.16 -13.26
CA ILE A 174 -8.63 -10.98 -13.85
C ILE A 174 -9.71 -9.90 -13.98
N LEU A 175 -9.47 -8.76 -13.36
CA LEU A 175 -10.27 -7.55 -13.54
C LEU A 175 -9.59 -6.67 -14.58
N VAL A 176 -10.36 -6.24 -15.59
CA VAL A 176 -9.89 -5.31 -16.61
C VAL A 176 -10.42 -3.92 -16.26
N ILE A 177 -9.51 -2.99 -16.01
CA ILE A 177 -9.82 -1.61 -15.59
C ILE A 177 -9.30 -0.66 -16.66
N ASP A 178 -10.15 0.26 -17.09
CA ASP A 178 -9.79 1.41 -17.89
C ASP A 178 -8.93 2.38 -17.06
N LYS A 179 -7.65 2.58 -17.43
CA LYS A 179 -6.68 3.38 -16.63
C LYS A 179 -7.18 4.80 -16.40
N GLU A 180 -7.65 5.45 -17.46
CA GLU A 180 -8.07 6.85 -17.40
C GLU A 180 -9.33 7.01 -16.53
N LYS A 181 -10.28 6.08 -16.63
CA LYS A 181 -11.45 6.07 -15.74
C LYS A 181 -11.07 5.81 -14.29
N LEU A 182 -10.09 4.93 -14.02
CA LEU A 182 -9.60 4.75 -12.66
C LEU A 182 -9.04 6.07 -12.12
N PHE A 183 -8.12 6.68 -12.86
CA PHE A 183 -7.41 7.89 -12.43
C PHE A 183 -8.37 9.08 -12.23
N SER A 184 -9.40 9.21 -13.05
CA SER A 184 -10.41 10.28 -12.94
C SER A 184 -11.30 10.14 -11.70
N HIS A 185 -11.40 8.96 -11.08
CA HIS A 185 -12.21 8.71 -9.88
C HIS A 185 -11.37 8.59 -8.60
N MET A 186 -10.06 8.76 -8.69
CA MET A 186 -9.19 8.85 -7.53
C MET A 186 -9.20 10.27 -6.97
N LYS A 187 -9.08 10.40 -5.65
CA LYS A 187 -9.00 11.70 -4.97
C LYS A 187 -7.57 12.02 -4.59
N ASP A 188 -7.24 13.30 -4.58
CA ASP A 188 -5.94 13.79 -4.12
C ASP A 188 -5.78 13.63 -2.60
N VAL A 189 -4.55 13.33 -2.21
CA VAL A 189 -4.10 13.26 -0.82
C VAL A 189 -3.21 14.48 -0.59
N ASN A 190 -3.72 15.44 0.18
CA ASN A 190 -3.02 16.70 0.47
C ASN A 190 -2.09 16.52 1.66
#